data_AF-A0A7V0KIQ8-F1
#
_entry.id   AF-A0A7V0KIQ8-F1
#
_cell.length_a   1.000
_cell.length_b   1.000
_cell.length_c   1.000
_cell.angle_alpha   90.00
_cell.angle_beta   90.00
_cell.angle_gamma   90.00
#
_symmetry.space_group_name_H-M   'P 1'
#
loop_
_entity.id
_entity.type
_entity.pdbx_description
1 polymer ?
#
loop_
_entity_poly.entity_id
_entity_poly.type
_entity_poly.pdbx_seq_one_letter_code
_entity_poly.pdbx_strand_id
1 'polypeptide(L)'
;MYRILNKRKLAPEVHEYVIEAPEIARAARPGQFVVLRLHERGERIPLTIADADPETGGVTIVVQEVGKTTREMGDKFGKGDCILDFVGPLGKPSEIENFGTVICIGGGLGIAPVYPITRALKDAGNTVLGIIGARTKDLLFYIDKMEKVCDELIVTTDDGSAGRKGFTSDPLTEILAAGRKVDRVVAIGPAVMMRACADATRPF
;
A
#
# COMPACT_ATOMS: atom_id res chain seq x y z
N MET A 1 -14.23 -20.71 -3.46
CA MET A 1 -12.85 -20.88 -2.97
C MET A 1 -11.89 -20.29 -3.98
N TYR A 2 -10.86 -19.59 -3.50
CA TYR A 2 -9.93 -18.80 -4.29
C TYR A 2 -8.50 -19.26 -4.02
N ARG A 3 -7.78 -19.66 -5.06
CA ARG A 3 -6.46 -20.30 -4.94
C ARG A 3 -5.35 -19.26 -4.73
N ILE A 4 -4.40 -19.56 -3.85
CA ILE A 4 -3.18 -18.78 -3.67
C ILE A 4 -2.17 -19.21 -4.75
N LEU A 5 -1.93 -18.34 -5.71
CA LEU A 5 -0.96 -18.55 -6.80
C LEU A 5 0.48 -18.40 -6.32
N ASN A 6 0.72 -17.48 -5.37
CA ASN A 6 2.03 -17.24 -4.80
C ASN A 6 1.94 -16.65 -3.39
N LYS A 7 2.99 -16.88 -2.60
CA LYS A 7 3.23 -16.23 -1.30
C LYS A 7 4.69 -15.83 -1.21
N ARG A 8 4.95 -14.60 -0.78
CA ARG A 8 6.30 -14.07 -0.56
C ARG A 8 6.36 -13.28 0.74
N LYS A 9 7.42 -13.49 1.53
CA LYS A 9 7.70 -12.65 2.68
C LYS A 9 8.34 -11.34 2.20
N LEU A 10 7.78 -10.20 2.60
CA LEU A 10 8.30 -8.87 2.26
C LEU A 10 9.15 -8.27 3.37
N ALA A 11 8.76 -8.50 4.62
CA ALA A 11 9.42 -8.01 5.83
C ALA A 11 9.07 -8.97 7.00
N PRO A 12 9.66 -8.83 8.21
CA PRO A 12 9.18 -9.53 9.39
C PRO A 12 7.67 -9.34 9.56
N GLU A 13 6.92 -10.44 9.72
CA GLU A 13 5.46 -10.45 9.89
C GLU A 13 4.65 -9.85 8.72
N VAL A 14 5.27 -9.58 7.56
CA VAL A 14 4.58 -9.05 6.38
C VAL A 14 4.72 -9.98 5.18
N HIS A 15 3.58 -10.40 4.66
CA HIS A 15 3.47 -11.37 3.57
C HIS A 15 2.65 -10.79 2.40
N GLU A 16 3.15 -10.97 1.20
CA GLU A 16 2.45 -10.74 -0.06
C GLU A 16 1.85 -12.05 -0.55
N TYR A 17 0.59 -11.99 -0.99
CA TYR A 17 -0.09 -13.10 -1.62
C TYR A 17 -0.61 -12.67 -2.98
N VAL A 18 -0.54 -13.58 -3.96
CA VAL A 18 -1.24 -13.45 -5.23
C VAL A 18 -2.38 -14.46 -5.23
N ILE A 19 -3.61 -13.98 -5.33
CA ILE A 19 -4.83 -14.79 -5.28
C ILE A 19 -5.45 -14.85 -6.67
N GLU A 20 -5.81 -16.04 -7.12
CA GLU A 20 -6.53 -16.24 -8.38
C GLU A 20 -7.98 -15.75 -8.23
N ALA A 21 -8.28 -14.61 -8.83
CA ALA A 21 -9.62 -14.02 -8.86
C ALA A 21 -9.82 -13.19 -10.15
N PRO A 22 -10.01 -13.84 -11.31
CA PRO A 22 -9.97 -13.17 -12.62
C PRO A 22 -11.00 -12.04 -12.80
N GLU A 23 -12.19 -12.19 -12.22
CA GLU A 23 -13.23 -11.15 -12.26
C GLU A 23 -12.82 -9.92 -11.46
N ILE A 24 -12.24 -10.12 -10.28
CA ILE A 24 -11.74 -9.04 -9.42
C ILE A 24 -10.54 -8.36 -10.09
N ALA A 25 -9.61 -9.14 -10.63
CA ALA A 25 -8.41 -8.61 -11.30
C ALA A 25 -8.77 -7.67 -12.47
N ARG A 26 -9.77 -8.03 -13.28
CA ARG A 26 -10.26 -7.19 -14.39
C ARG A 26 -10.97 -5.91 -13.92
N ALA A 27 -11.74 -6.02 -12.83
CA ALA A 27 -12.56 -4.92 -12.34
C ALA A 27 -11.80 -3.94 -11.42
N ALA A 28 -10.71 -4.38 -10.79
CA ALA A 28 -10.00 -3.62 -9.77
C ALA A 28 -9.50 -2.27 -10.28
N ARG A 29 -9.60 -1.27 -9.40
CA ARG A 29 -9.04 0.08 -9.59
C ARG A 29 -8.23 0.49 -8.35
N PRO A 30 -7.24 1.39 -8.49
CA PRO A 30 -6.45 1.88 -7.35
C PRO A 30 -7.32 2.40 -6.21
N GLY A 31 -6.91 2.12 -4.97
CA GLY A 31 -7.66 2.52 -3.75
C GLY A 31 -8.74 1.54 -3.30
N GLN A 32 -9.07 0.53 -4.11
CA GLN A 32 -10.05 -0.50 -3.74
C GLN A 32 -9.46 -1.62 -2.89
N PHE A 33 -10.34 -2.33 -2.20
CA PHE A 33 -9.97 -3.43 -1.29
C PHE A 33 -10.84 -4.67 -1.54
N VAL A 34 -10.47 -5.78 -0.91
CA VAL A 34 -11.25 -7.02 -0.87
C VAL A 34 -11.61 -7.35 0.58
N VAL A 35 -12.67 -8.12 0.77
CA VAL A 35 -12.98 -8.74 2.06
C VAL A 35 -12.81 -10.25 1.90
N LEU A 36 -11.97 -10.85 2.73
CA LEU A 36 -11.73 -12.29 2.70
C LEU A 36 -12.15 -12.99 3.98
N ARG A 37 -12.41 -14.30 3.87
CA ARG A 37 -12.59 -15.22 5.00
C ARG A 37 -11.85 -16.52 4.69
N LEU A 38 -10.98 -16.96 5.59
CA LEU A 38 -10.08 -18.10 5.34
C LEU A 38 -10.81 -19.44 5.26
N HIS A 39 -11.76 -19.69 6.17
CA HIS A 39 -12.48 -20.97 6.32
C HIS A 39 -13.84 -20.73 6.99
N GLU A 40 -14.68 -21.76 7.14
CA GLU A 40 -16.08 -21.61 7.59
C GLU A 40 -16.23 -20.92 8.95
N ARG A 41 -15.33 -21.24 9.90
CA ARG A 41 -15.26 -20.62 11.24
C ARG A 41 -14.44 -19.32 11.29
N GLY A 42 -14.04 -18.78 10.14
CA GLY A 42 -13.21 -17.59 10.03
C GLY A 42 -14.05 -16.31 10.12
N GLU A 43 -13.41 -15.20 10.47
CA GLU A 43 -14.03 -13.87 10.37
C GLU A 43 -13.75 -13.23 9.00
N ARG A 44 -14.47 -12.14 8.69
CA ARG A 44 -14.29 -11.36 7.45
C ARG A 44 -13.34 -10.20 7.73
N ILE A 45 -12.21 -10.12 7.03
CA ILE A 45 -11.26 -9.01 7.17
C ILE A 45 -11.07 -8.25 5.84
N PRO A 46 -11.00 -6.91 5.86
CA PRO A 46 -10.68 -6.12 4.69
C PRO A 46 -9.16 -6.06 4.46
N LEU A 47 -8.74 -6.17 3.20
CA LEU A 47 -7.35 -6.03 2.77
C LEU A 47 -7.29 -5.27 1.44
N THR A 48 -6.41 -4.28 1.33
CA THR A 48 -6.30 -3.49 0.10
C THR A 48 -5.72 -4.31 -1.04
N ILE A 49 -6.21 -4.05 -2.26
CA ILE A 49 -5.62 -4.58 -3.49
C ILE A 49 -4.34 -3.79 -3.76
N ALA A 50 -3.19 -4.42 -3.57
CA ALA A 50 -1.88 -3.80 -3.80
C ALA A 50 -1.46 -3.86 -5.29
N ASP A 51 -1.95 -4.86 -6.02
CA ASP A 51 -1.81 -4.95 -7.47
C ASP A 51 -2.89 -5.87 -8.05
N ALA A 52 -3.15 -5.77 -9.34
CA ALA A 52 -4.06 -6.67 -10.05
C ALA A 52 -3.59 -6.85 -11.49
N ASP A 53 -3.61 -8.09 -11.96
CA ASP A 53 -3.20 -8.47 -13.31
C ASP A 53 -4.38 -9.14 -14.03
N PRO A 54 -5.05 -8.41 -14.96
CA PRO A 54 -6.14 -8.94 -15.76
C PRO A 54 -5.77 -10.14 -16.64
N GLU A 55 -4.51 -10.25 -17.07
CA GLU A 55 -4.04 -11.31 -17.98
C GLU A 55 -3.87 -12.63 -17.23
N THR A 56 -3.23 -12.59 -16.06
CA THR A 56 -3.05 -13.79 -15.22
C THR A 56 -4.24 -14.06 -14.30
N GLY A 57 -5.15 -13.10 -14.15
CA GLY A 57 -6.27 -13.16 -13.20
C GLY A 57 -5.84 -13.06 -11.73
N GLY A 58 -4.61 -12.59 -11.47
CA GLY A 58 -4.02 -12.49 -10.14
C GLY A 58 -4.37 -11.18 -9.43
N VAL A 59 -4.82 -11.27 -8.18
CA VAL A 59 -5.01 -10.13 -7.28
C VAL A 59 -3.97 -10.20 -6.18
N THR A 60 -3.14 -9.16 -6.06
CA THR A 60 -2.10 -9.07 -5.04
C THR A 60 -2.63 -8.36 -3.80
N ILE A 61 -2.44 -9.00 -2.64
CA ILE A 61 -2.71 -8.42 -1.32
C ILE A 61 -1.46 -8.50 -0.46
N VAL A 62 -1.28 -7.54 0.43
CA VAL A 62 -0.19 -7.54 1.42
C VAL A 62 -0.80 -7.54 2.82
N VAL A 63 -0.32 -8.46 3.66
CA VAL A 63 -0.90 -8.76 4.97
C VAL A 63 0.18 -8.65 6.03
N GLN A 64 -0.12 -7.91 7.10
CA GLN A 64 0.71 -7.88 8.31
C GLN A 64 0.07 -8.72 9.42
N GLU A 65 0.87 -9.48 10.15
CA GLU A 65 0.42 -10.42 11.19
C GLU A 65 0.09 -9.76 12.54
N VAL A 66 -0.96 -8.94 12.53
CA VAL A 66 -1.36 -8.14 13.71
C VAL A 66 -2.40 -8.81 14.61
N GLY A 67 -3.04 -9.89 14.16
CA GLY A 67 -4.09 -10.57 14.93
C GLY A 67 -4.33 -12.02 14.50
N LYS A 68 -5.38 -12.64 15.07
CA LYS A 68 -5.70 -14.07 14.91
C LYS A 68 -5.77 -14.49 13.44
N THR A 69 -6.57 -13.80 12.63
CA THR A 69 -6.82 -14.21 11.23
C THR A 69 -5.59 -13.97 10.34
N THR A 70 -4.90 -12.85 10.50
CA THR A 70 -3.68 -12.57 9.71
C THR A 70 -2.52 -13.49 10.07
N ARG A 71 -2.35 -13.85 11.35
CA ARG A 71 -1.36 -14.84 11.79
C ARG A 71 -1.69 -16.23 11.26
N GLU A 72 -2.95 -16.64 11.36
CA GLU A 72 -3.38 -17.92 10.79
C GLU A 72 -3.12 -18.01 9.28
N MET A 73 -3.38 -16.93 8.53
CA MET A 73 -3.04 -16.85 7.11
C MET A 73 -1.52 -16.96 6.90
N GLY A 74 -0.72 -16.21 7.67
CA GLY A 74 0.74 -16.23 7.69
C GLY A 74 1.35 -17.61 7.98
N ASP A 75 0.78 -18.35 8.94
CA ASP A 75 1.35 -19.61 9.39
C ASP A 75 0.91 -20.81 8.54
N LYS A 76 -0.35 -20.82 8.09
CA LYS A 76 -0.99 -22.03 7.55
C LYS A 76 -1.27 -22.00 6.05
N PHE A 77 -1.28 -20.81 5.43
CA PHE A 77 -1.67 -20.67 4.02
C PHE A 77 -0.46 -20.28 3.17
N GLY A 78 -0.23 -21.02 2.09
CA GLY A 78 0.84 -20.85 1.13
C GLY A 78 0.37 -21.10 -0.31
N LYS A 79 1.32 -21.19 -1.24
CA LYS A 79 1.03 -21.46 -2.64
C LYS A 79 0.29 -22.80 -2.79
N GLY A 80 -0.82 -22.80 -3.53
CA GLY A 80 -1.66 -23.97 -3.78
C GLY A 80 -2.85 -24.09 -2.83
N ASP A 81 -2.80 -23.46 -1.65
CA ASP A 81 -3.93 -23.43 -0.73
C ASP A 81 -5.08 -22.56 -1.24
N CYS A 82 -6.25 -22.71 -0.63
CA CYS A 82 -7.46 -21.99 -1.02
C CYS A 82 -8.03 -21.17 0.14
N ILE A 83 -8.41 -19.93 -0.16
CA ILE A 83 -9.19 -19.05 0.71
C ILE A 83 -10.67 -19.32 0.43
N LEU A 84 -11.49 -19.49 1.48
CA LEU A 84 -12.91 -19.81 1.31
C LEU A 84 -13.66 -18.73 0.51
N ASP A 85 -13.62 -17.49 1.00
CA ASP A 85 -14.30 -16.33 0.42
C ASP A 85 -13.32 -15.19 0.11
N PHE A 86 -13.51 -14.54 -1.03
CA PHE A 86 -12.70 -13.41 -1.48
C PHE A 86 -13.58 -12.46 -2.30
N VAL A 87 -14.10 -11.40 -1.66
CA VAL A 87 -15.13 -10.52 -2.23
C VAL A 87 -14.55 -9.16 -2.59
N GLY A 88 -14.71 -8.75 -3.85
CA GLY A 88 -14.35 -7.43 -4.33
C GLY A 88 -14.42 -7.28 -5.85
N PRO A 89 -13.83 -6.21 -6.41
CA PRO A 89 -13.24 -5.10 -5.67
C PRO A 89 -14.31 -4.27 -4.95
N LEU A 90 -14.01 -3.80 -3.73
CA LEU A 90 -14.89 -3.00 -2.88
C LEU A 90 -14.30 -1.61 -2.65
N GLY A 91 -15.14 -0.69 -2.19
CA GLY A 91 -14.77 0.70 -1.96
C GLY A 91 -14.83 1.53 -3.24
N LYS A 92 -14.72 2.85 -3.06
CA LYS A 92 -14.63 3.79 -4.18
C LYS A 92 -13.19 3.80 -4.70
N PRO A 93 -12.96 3.74 -6.01
CA PRO A 93 -11.64 4.00 -6.58
C PRO A 93 -11.11 5.36 -6.13
N SER A 94 -9.79 5.47 -6.02
CA SER A 94 -9.12 6.75 -5.87
C SER A 94 -9.42 7.65 -7.06
N GLU A 95 -9.53 8.95 -6.81
CA GLU A 95 -9.62 9.96 -7.86
C GLU A 95 -8.24 10.09 -8.53
N ILE A 96 -8.16 9.72 -9.81
CA ILE A 96 -6.93 9.75 -10.60
C ILE A 96 -7.14 10.71 -11.76
N GLU A 97 -6.52 11.88 -11.67
CA GLU A 97 -6.50 12.92 -12.71
C GLU A 97 -5.09 13.51 -12.79
N ASN A 98 -4.86 14.39 -13.76
CA ASN A 98 -3.63 15.19 -13.80
C ASN A 98 -3.80 16.45 -12.93
N PHE A 99 -3.33 16.38 -11.70
CA PHE A 99 -3.35 17.47 -10.74
C PHE A 99 -2.13 18.40 -10.86
N GLY A 100 -1.02 17.91 -11.41
CA GLY A 100 0.28 18.59 -11.42
C GLY A 100 1.29 17.86 -10.54
N THR A 101 1.67 18.47 -9.41
CA THR A 101 2.61 17.84 -8.46
C THR A 101 1.86 17.15 -7.32
N VAL A 102 2.08 15.84 -7.15
CA VAL A 102 1.41 15.04 -6.11
C VAL A 102 2.44 14.39 -5.19
N ILE A 103 2.21 14.46 -3.87
CA ILE A 103 2.99 13.72 -2.88
C ILE A 103 2.21 12.49 -2.44
N CYS A 104 2.78 11.30 -2.63
CA CYS A 104 2.22 10.01 -2.22
C CYS A 104 3.01 9.44 -1.03
N ILE A 105 2.35 9.28 0.10
CA ILE A 105 2.96 8.92 1.39
C ILE A 105 2.47 7.56 1.86
N GLY A 106 3.40 6.64 2.11
CA GLY A 106 3.14 5.29 2.62
C GLY A 106 3.86 5.00 3.93
N GLY A 107 3.12 4.72 5.01
CA GLY A 107 3.69 4.35 6.32
C GLY A 107 3.48 2.89 6.68
N GLY A 108 4.56 2.14 6.92
CA GLY A 108 4.51 0.72 7.28
C GLY A 108 3.75 -0.10 6.23
N LEU A 109 2.73 -0.85 6.63
CA LEU A 109 1.87 -1.58 5.70
C LEU A 109 1.20 -0.68 4.65
N GLY A 110 1.04 0.63 4.94
CA GLY A 110 0.53 1.66 4.03
C GLY A 110 1.34 1.87 2.74
N ILE A 111 2.57 1.35 2.67
CA ILE A 111 3.37 1.35 1.44
C ILE A 111 2.70 0.50 0.34
N ALA A 112 2.15 -0.66 0.68
CA ALA A 112 1.45 -1.53 -0.27
C ALA A 112 0.20 -0.89 -0.91
N PRO A 113 -0.74 -0.28 -0.17
CA PRO A 113 -1.93 0.34 -0.73
C PRO A 113 -1.67 1.68 -1.43
N VAL A 114 -0.60 2.43 -1.07
CA VAL A 114 -0.28 3.67 -1.79
C VAL A 114 0.34 3.39 -3.15
N TYR A 115 1.11 2.31 -3.30
CA TYR A 115 1.78 1.93 -4.56
C TYR A 115 0.87 1.95 -5.82
N PRO A 116 -0.30 1.28 -5.87
CA PRO A 116 -1.14 1.30 -7.07
C PRO A 116 -1.72 2.70 -7.36
N ILE A 117 -1.90 3.54 -6.34
CA ILE A 117 -2.36 4.93 -6.50
C ILE A 117 -1.22 5.79 -7.07
N THR A 118 -0.01 5.66 -6.52
CA THR A 118 1.20 6.33 -7.01
C THR A 118 1.45 6.01 -8.48
N ARG A 119 1.39 4.71 -8.86
CA ARG A 119 1.50 4.27 -10.25
C ARG A 119 0.46 4.93 -11.15
N ALA A 120 -0.81 4.89 -10.76
CA ALA A 120 -1.89 5.46 -11.57
C ALA A 120 -1.79 6.98 -11.71
N LEU A 121 -1.37 7.71 -10.67
CA LEU A 121 -1.11 9.15 -10.74
C LEU A 121 0.08 9.45 -11.66
N LYS A 122 1.14 8.64 -11.62
CA LYS A 122 2.28 8.76 -12.53
C LYS A 122 1.84 8.56 -13.98
N ASP A 123 1.08 7.50 -14.25
CA ASP A 123 0.53 7.19 -15.58
C ASP A 123 -0.43 8.28 -16.09
N ALA A 124 -1.14 8.98 -15.19
CA ALA A 124 -1.99 10.13 -15.52
C ALA A 124 -1.21 11.43 -15.85
N GLY A 125 0.13 11.40 -15.80
CA GLY A 125 0.98 12.52 -16.18
C GLY A 125 1.30 13.50 -15.05
N ASN A 126 1.14 13.10 -13.79
CA ASN A 126 1.57 13.90 -12.65
C ASN A 126 3.09 13.81 -12.43
N THR A 127 3.67 14.86 -11.84
CA THR A 127 4.96 14.78 -11.16
C THR A 127 4.72 14.18 -9.77
N VAL A 128 5.27 13.00 -9.49
CA VAL A 128 4.95 12.23 -8.28
C VAL A 128 6.15 12.16 -7.35
N LEU A 129 5.98 12.66 -6.13
CA LEU A 129 6.94 12.54 -5.04
C LEU A 129 6.48 11.46 -4.06
N GLY A 130 7.26 10.40 -3.94
CA GLY A 130 7.03 9.36 -2.95
C GLY A 130 7.69 9.71 -1.61
N ILE A 131 6.98 9.47 -0.51
CA ILE A 131 7.57 9.41 0.83
C ILE A 131 7.15 8.09 1.45
N ILE A 132 8.09 7.18 1.71
CA ILE A 132 7.81 5.93 2.41
C ILE A 132 8.54 5.88 3.74
N GLY A 133 7.89 5.36 4.78
CA GLY A 133 8.46 5.30 6.11
C GLY A 133 8.14 4.01 6.84
N ALA A 134 9.08 3.52 7.63
CA ALA A 134 8.90 2.41 8.56
C ALA A 134 9.67 2.63 9.86
N ARG A 135 9.40 1.84 10.91
CA ARG A 135 10.09 2.01 12.20
C ARG A 135 11.60 1.75 12.10
N THR A 136 11.98 0.76 11.30
CA THR A 136 13.35 0.31 11.09
C THR A 136 13.50 -0.23 9.66
N LYS A 137 14.73 -0.36 9.18
CA LYS A 137 15.06 -0.78 7.81
C LYS A 137 14.45 -2.13 7.43
N ASP A 138 14.37 -3.07 8.37
CA ASP A 138 13.90 -4.43 8.11
C ASP A 138 12.39 -4.48 7.81
N LEU A 139 11.66 -3.42 8.17
CA LEU A 139 10.23 -3.26 7.91
C LEU A 139 9.94 -2.52 6.60
N LEU A 140 10.96 -1.98 5.93
CA LEU A 140 10.80 -1.39 4.61
C LEU A 140 10.64 -2.48 3.56
N PHE A 141 9.70 -2.28 2.66
CA PHE A 141 9.51 -3.12 1.48
C PHE A 141 9.03 -2.26 0.31
N TYR A 142 9.05 -2.82 -0.90
CA TYR A 142 8.61 -2.14 -2.12
C TYR A 142 9.37 -0.86 -2.48
N ILE A 143 10.57 -0.62 -1.93
CA ILE A 143 11.41 0.54 -2.29
C ILE A 143 11.61 0.59 -3.81
N ASP A 144 12.15 -0.48 -4.40
CA ASP A 144 12.36 -0.59 -5.86
C ASP A 144 11.07 -0.45 -6.69
N LYS A 145 9.93 -0.85 -6.13
CA LYS A 145 8.62 -0.69 -6.81
C LYS A 145 8.19 0.77 -6.80
N MET A 146 8.35 1.44 -5.66
CA MET A 146 8.01 2.85 -5.48
C MET A 146 8.93 3.75 -6.31
N GLU A 147 10.24 3.48 -6.35
CA GLU A 147 11.20 4.23 -7.17
C GLU A 147 10.82 4.24 -8.65
N LYS A 148 10.27 3.14 -9.17
CA LYS A 148 9.84 3.04 -10.58
C LYS A 148 8.60 3.87 -10.90
N VAL A 149 7.81 4.25 -9.90
CA VAL A 149 6.55 4.97 -10.07
C VAL A 149 6.57 6.37 -9.46
N CYS A 150 7.73 6.83 -8.97
CA CYS A 150 7.95 8.19 -8.48
C CYS A 150 9.00 8.90 -9.34
N ASP A 151 8.89 10.22 -9.45
CA ASP A 151 9.97 11.06 -9.97
C ASP A 151 11.07 11.26 -8.92
N GLU A 152 10.67 11.35 -7.65
CA GLU A 152 11.55 11.45 -6.50
C GLU A 152 10.99 10.55 -5.39
N LEU A 153 11.83 9.75 -4.73
CA LEU A 153 11.43 8.94 -3.57
C LEU A 153 12.29 9.30 -2.36
N ILE A 154 11.63 9.66 -1.26
CA ILE A 154 12.26 9.82 0.05
C ILE A 154 11.89 8.61 0.92
N VAL A 155 12.91 7.93 1.42
CA VAL A 155 12.76 6.82 2.37
C VAL A 155 13.12 7.31 3.76
N THR A 156 12.25 7.06 4.74
CA THR A 156 12.50 7.38 6.15
C THR A 156 12.47 6.15 7.05
N THR A 157 13.27 6.16 8.11
CA THR A 157 13.05 5.29 9.25
C THR A 157 13.09 6.04 10.57
N ASP A 158 12.23 5.66 11.51
CA ASP A 158 12.15 6.32 12.83
C ASP A 158 13.51 6.28 13.56
N ASP A 159 14.24 5.16 13.44
CA ASP A 159 15.54 4.93 14.05
C ASP A 159 16.74 5.43 13.23
N GLY A 160 16.56 5.80 11.96
CA GLY A 160 17.63 6.17 11.02
C GLY A 160 18.46 5.00 10.49
N SER A 161 18.02 3.75 10.68
CA SER A 161 18.69 2.56 10.17
C SER A 161 18.70 2.44 8.63
N ALA A 162 17.83 3.17 7.92
CA ALA A 162 17.89 3.34 6.47
C ALA A 162 17.32 4.69 6.04
N GLY A 163 17.84 5.23 4.93
CA GLY A 163 17.39 6.50 4.39
C GLY A 163 17.55 7.63 5.41
N ARG A 164 16.52 8.46 5.51
CA ARG A 164 16.48 9.58 6.44
C ARG A 164 15.93 9.16 7.80
N LYS A 165 16.58 9.57 8.89
CA LYS A 165 16.01 9.45 10.23
C LYS A 165 14.82 10.39 10.40
N GLY A 166 13.69 9.86 10.88
CA GLY A 166 12.49 10.64 11.20
C GLY A 166 11.20 10.05 10.65
N PHE A 167 10.11 10.78 10.82
CA PHE A 167 8.78 10.38 10.36
C PHE A 167 8.51 10.86 8.94
N THR A 168 7.53 10.26 8.27
CA THR A 168 7.12 10.68 6.92
C THR A 168 6.60 12.11 6.85
N SER A 169 6.09 12.66 7.96
CA SER A 169 5.65 14.05 8.07
C SER A 169 6.79 15.07 7.98
N ASP A 170 8.02 14.68 8.32
CA ASP A 170 9.17 15.58 8.38
C ASP A 170 9.57 16.07 6.97
N PRO A 171 9.88 15.18 5.99
CA PRO A 171 10.13 15.61 4.62
C PRO A 171 8.91 16.28 3.97
N LEU A 172 7.68 15.85 4.30
CA LEU A 172 6.47 16.54 3.82
C LEU A 172 6.47 18.02 4.23
N THR A 173 6.68 18.28 5.52
CA THR A 173 6.67 19.65 6.08
C THR A 173 7.76 20.50 5.43
N GLU A 174 8.95 19.95 5.24
CA GLU A 174 10.07 20.66 4.61
C GLU A 174 9.81 21.00 3.14
N ILE A 175 9.25 20.06 2.37
CA ILE A 175 8.90 20.29 0.97
C ILE A 175 7.90 21.46 0.85
N LEU A 176 6.87 21.47 1.71
CA LEU A 176 5.86 22.52 1.71
C LEU A 176 6.44 23.86 2.19
N ALA A 177 7.23 23.85 3.27
CA ALA A 177 7.88 25.04 3.81
C ALA A 177 8.90 25.66 2.84
N ALA A 178 9.52 24.87 1.98
CA ALA A 178 10.40 25.34 0.92
C ALA A 178 9.65 26.04 -0.24
N GLY A 179 8.31 26.09 -0.20
CA GLY A 179 7.49 26.75 -1.21
C GLY A 179 7.35 25.96 -2.51
N ARG A 180 7.63 24.64 -2.50
CA ARG A 180 7.37 23.78 -3.66
C ARG A 180 5.87 23.72 -3.90
N LYS A 181 5.43 23.97 -5.14
CA LYS A 181 4.03 23.80 -5.53
C LYS A 181 3.63 22.33 -5.41
N VAL A 182 2.64 22.04 -4.57
CA VAL A 182 2.05 20.72 -4.36
C VAL A 182 0.54 20.86 -4.52
N ASP A 183 -0.01 20.14 -5.49
CA ASP A 183 -1.42 20.21 -5.87
C ASP A 183 -2.26 19.16 -5.11
N ARG A 184 -1.63 18.08 -4.64
CA ARG A 184 -2.29 17.03 -3.86
C ARG A 184 -1.33 16.27 -2.96
N VAL A 185 -1.81 15.84 -1.79
CA VAL A 185 -1.13 14.89 -0.89
C VAL A 185 -2.05 13.70 -0.66
N VAL A 186 -1.53 12.49 -0.90
CA VAL A 186 -2.20 11.21 -0.61
C VAL A 186 -1.40 10.52 0.49
N ALA A 187 -1.99 10.31 1.66
CA ALA A 187 -1.32 9.67 2.80
C ALA A 187 -2.05 8.40 3.25
N ILE A 188 -1.33 7.27 3.28
CA ILE A 188 -1.87 5.97 3.70
C ILE A 188 -0.90 5.32 4.69
N GLY A 189 -1.42 4.98 5.87
CA GLY A 189 -0.63 4.36 6.93
C GLY A 189 -1.41 4.32 8.25
N PRO A 190 -0.71 4.15 9.38
CA PRO A 190 -1.34 4.24 10.69
C PRO A 190 -2.10 5.57 10.86
N ALA A 191 -3.23 5.55 11.57
CA ALA A 191 -4.07 6.73 11.76
C ALA A 191 -3.29 7.94 12.32
N VAL A 192 -2.34 7.69 13.22
CA VAL A 192 -1.44 8.72 13.77
C VAL A 192 -0.56 9.38 12.70
N MET A 193 -0.07 8.61 11.72
CA MET A 193 0.72 9.13 10.60
C MET A 193 -0.16 9.94 9.65
N MET A 194 -1.36 9.43 9.31
CA MET A 194 -2.29 10.15 8.44
C MET A 194 -2.72 11.49 9.05
N ARG A 195 -2.96 11.51 10.37
CA ARG A 195 -3.22 12.75 11.11
C ARG A 195 -2.03 13.71 11.03
N ALA A 196 -0.82 13.23 11.28
CA ALA A 196 0.38 14.07 11.22
C ALA A 196 0.56 14.71 9.82
N CYS A 197 0.33 13.95 8.75
CA CYS A 197 0.37 14.49 7.39
C CYS A 197 -0.71 15.55 7.16
N ALA A 198 -1.95 15.31 7.62
CA ALA A 198 -3.04 16.27 7.47
C ALA A 198 -2.83 17.56 8.29
N ASP A 199 -2.23 17.45 9.48
CA ASP A 199 -1.87 18.61 10.30
C ASP A 199 -0.69 19.38 9.67
N ALA A 200 0.28 18.69 9.07
CA ALA A 200 1.42 19.29 8.37
C ALA A 200 1.01 20.07 7.10
N THR A 201 -0.04 19.66 6.40
CA THR A 201 -0.52 20.36 5.20
C THR A 201 -1.41 21.56 5.51
N ARG A 202 -1.98 21.68 6.72
CA ARG A 202 -2.97 22.72 7.06
C ARG A 202 -2.47 24.18 6.90
N PRO A 203 -1.20 24.53 7.16
CA PRO A 203 -0.72 25.91 7.02
C PRO A 203 -0.48 26.38 5.58
N PHE A 204 -0.56 25.50 4.59
CA PHE A 204 -0.20 25.74 3.18
C PHE A 204 -1.42 25.60 2.27
#